data_AF-A0A6L4YBZ9-F1
#
_entry.id   AF-A0A6L4YBZ9-F1
#
_cell.length_a   1.000
_cell.length_b   1.000
_cell.length_c   1.000
_cell.angle_alpha   90.00
_cell.angle_beta   90.00
_cell.angle_gamma   90.00
#
_symmetry.space_group_name_H-M   'P 1'
#
loop_
_entity.id
_entity.type
_entity.pdbx_description
1 polymer ?
#
loop_
_entity_poly.entity_id
_entity_poly.type
_entity_poly.pdbx_seq_one_letter_code
_entity_poly.pdbx_strand_id
1 'polypeptide(L)' 'MKAREEKLTDIPLEIRDEEALVKAVAKAIAAHKRAGHPIVIWRDGKVVKIPAEQIQVREQAAEYKTREKNDI' A
#
# COMPACT_ATOMS: atom_id res chain seq x y z
N MET A 1 -18.36 21.81 16.36
CA MET A 1 -16.90 21.84 16.61
C MET A 1 -16.20 21.51 15.31
N LYS A 2 -15.26 22.35 14.83
CA LYS A 2 -14.43 21.99 13.67
C LYS A 2 -13.37 20.99 14.12
N ALA A 3 -13.29 19.84 13.48
CA ALA A 3 -12.17 18.91 13.67
C ALA A 3 -10.87 19.66 13.34
N ARG A 4 -9.87 19.60 14.24
CA ARG A 4 -8.53 20.07 13.92
C ARG A 4 -7.96 19.11 12.89
N GLU A 5 -7.49 19.63 11.75
CA GLU A 5 -6.63 18.85 10.86
C GLU A 5 -5.35 18.52 11.63
N GLU A 6 -5.14 17.23 11.90
CA GLU A 6 -3.87 16.74 12.44
C GLU A 6 -2.77 16.99 11.40
N LYS A 7 -1.66 17.61 11.81
CA LYS A 7 -0.57 17.88 10.89
C LYS A 7 0.16 16.57 10.61
N LEU A 8 0.75 16.43 9.41
CA LEU A 8 1.58 15.28 9.08
C LEU A 8 2.72 15.03 10.08
N THR A 9 3.18 16.06 10.79
CA THR A 9 4.18 15.97 11.86
C THR A 9 3.68 15.29 13.12
N ASP A 10 2.36 15.21 13.29
CA ASP A 10 1.72 14.66 14.48
C ASP A 10 1.52 13.14 14.34
N ILE A 11 1.67 12.60 13.12
CA ILE A 11 1.69 11.16 12.84
C ILE A 11 3.11 10.62 13.08
N PRO A 12 3.28 9.52 13.84
CA PRO A 12 4.55 8.85 14.01
C PRO A 12 5.24 8.53 12.67
N LEU A 13 6.56 8.69 12.63
CA LEU A 13 7.34 8.57 11.40
C LEU A 13 7.19 7.18 10.78
N GLU A 14 7.20 6.14 11.60
CA GLU A 14 7.04 4.75 11.19
C GLU A 14 5.73 4.51 10.43
N ILE A 15 4.63 5.15 10.84
CA ILE A 15 3.33 5.03 10.17
C ILE A 15 3.38 5.75 8.82
N ARG A 16 3.96 6.95 8.79
CA ARG A 16 4.10 7.73 7.56
C ARG A 16 4.97 7.03 6.53
N ASP A 17 6.05 6.39 6.97
CA ASP A 17 6.97 5.65 6.13
C ASP A 17 6.30 4.42 5.53
N GLU A 18 5.52 3.68 6.32
CA GLU A 18 4.73 2.56 5.84
C GLU A 18 3.69 3.00 4.81
N GLU A 19 2.93 4.06 5.08
CA GLU A 19 1.97 4.61 4.12
C GLU A 19 2.64 5.08 2.82
N ALA A 20 3.77 5.77 2.93
CA ALA A 20 4.52 6.26 1.78
C ALA A 20 5.02 5.09 0.92
N LEU A 21 5.52 4.02 1.56
CA LEU A 21 5.98 2.82 0.88
C LEU A 21 4.83 2.13 0.15
N VAL A 22 3.67 1.93 0.80
CA VAL A 22 2.50 1.31 0.18
C VAL A 22 2.04 2.11 -1.05
N LYS A 23 1.96 3.45 -0.92
CA LYS A 23 1.60 4.35 -2.03
C LYS A 23 2.62 4.25 -3.18
N ALA A 24 3.91 4.23 -2.88
CA ALA A 24 4.97 4.12 -3.88
C ALA A 24 4.92 2.78 -4.63
N VAL A 25 4.76 1.67 -3.91
CA VAL A 25 4.66 0.32 -4.48
C VAL A 25 3.41 0.19 -5.37
N ALA A 26 2.26 0.70 -4.92
CA ALA A 26 1.04 0.69 -5.72
C ALA A 26 1.23 1.45 -7.05
N LYS A 27 1.89 2.62 -7.00
CA LYS A 27 2.21 3.40 -8.21
C LYS A 27 3.16 2.64 -9.14
N ALA A 28 4.17 1.95 -8.60
CA ALA A 28 5.11 1.15 -9.38
C ALA A 28 4.43 -0.05 -10.07
N ILE A 29 3.55 -0.76 -9.36
CA ILE A 29 2.78 -1.88 -9.91
C ILE A 29 1.84 -1.39 -11.03
N ALA A 30 1.17 -0.26 -10.83
CA ALA A 30 0.32 0.35 -11.86
C ALA A 30 1.12 0.80 -13.09
N ALA A 31 2.36 1.25 -12.92
CA ALA A 31 3.25 1.56 -14.04
C ALA A 31 3.66 0.30 -14.83
N HIS A 32 3.98 -0.81 -14.15
CA HIS A 32 4.29 -2.09 -14.79
C HIS A 32 3.12 -2.59 -15.65
N LYS A 33 1.90 -2.57 -15.11
CA LYS A 33 0.69 -2.92 -15.86
C LYS A 33 0.55 -2.10 -17.15
N ARG A 34 0.66 -0.76 -17.05
CA ARG A 34 0.53 0.14 -18.21
C ARG A 34 1.61 -0.08 -19.26
N ALA A 35 2.81 -0.48 -18.83
CA ALA A 35 3.93 -0.77 -19.72
C ALA A 35 3.89 -2.20 -20.30
N GLY A 36 2.92 -3.04 -19.92
CA GLY A 36 2.92 -4.46 -20.32
C GLY A 36 4.02 -5.28 -19.64
N HIS A 37 4.61 -4.78 -18.56
CA HIS A 37 5.67 -5.47 -17.84
C HIS A 37 5.10 -6.38 -16.74
N PRO A 38 5.57 -7.63 -16.64
CA PRO A 38 5.20 -8.52 -15.54
C PRO A 38 5.83 -8.06 -14.23
N ILE A 39 5.25 -8.50 -13.11
CA ILE A 39 5.88 -8.41 -11.79
C ILE A 39 6.21 -9.81 -11.27
N VAL A 40 7.19 -9.90 -10.38
CA VAL A 40 7.57 -11.15 -9.73
C VAL A 40 7.39 -10.99 -8.23
N ILE A 41 6.69 -11.94 -7.62
CA ILE A 41 6.41 -11.94 -6.18
C ILE A 41 6.91 -13.23 -5.55
N TRP A 42 7.13 -13.18 -4.24
CA TRP A 42 7.25 -14.37 -3.42
C TRP A 42 5.86 -14.74 -2.89
N ARG A 43 5.42 -15.98 -3.13
CA ARG A 43 4.14 -16.51 -2.63
C ARG A 43 4.34 -17.96 -2.23
N ASP A 44 4.00 -18.30 -0.99
CA ASP A 44 4.03 -19.67 -0.46
C ASP A 44 5.38 -20.39 -0.68
N GLY A 45 6.48 -19.68 -0.41
CA GLY A 45 7.84 -20.24 -0.57
C GLY A 45 8.32 -20.33 -2.01
N LYS A 46 7.59 -19.75 -2.97
CA LYS A 46 7.89 -19.84 -4.40
C LYS A 46 7.96 -18.48 -5.06
N VAL A 47 8.82 -18.38 -6.08
CA VAL A 47 8.87 -17.25 -7.00
C VAL A 47 7.73 -17.39 -8.01
N VAL A 48 6.81 -16.44 -8.02
CA VAL A 48 5.65 -16.42 -8.92
C VAL A 48 5.71 -15.18 -9.80
N LYS A 49 5.71 -15.38 -11.12
CA LYS A 49 5.61 -14.31 -12.11
C LYS A 49 4.15 -14.04 -12.42
N ILE A 50 3.72 -12.78 -12.31
CA ILE A 50 2.38 -12.31 -12.66
C ILE A 50 2.50 -11.52 -13.98
N PRO A 51 1.91 -12.01 -15.08
CA PRO A 51 1.79 -11.26 -16.33
C PRO A 51 1.07 -9.93 -16.14
N ALA A 52 1.40 -8.93 -16.96
CA ALA A 52 0.84 -7.58 -16.83
C ALA A 52 -0.70 -7.56 -16.93
N GLU A 53 -1.26 -8.45 -17.75
CA GLU A 53 -2.69 -8.61 -18.02
C GLU A 53 -3.44 -9.10 -16.79
N GLN A 54 -2.75 -9.80 -15.88
CA GLN A 54 -3.31 -10.34 -14.64
C GLN A 54 -3.14 -9.40 -13.44
N ILE A 55 -2.40 -8.29 -13.61
CA ILE A 55 -2.25 -7.29 -12.54
C ILE A 55 -3.58 -6.58 -12.32
N GLN A 56 -4.18 -6.79 -11.14
CA GLN A 56 -5.35 -6.04 -10.69
C GLN A 56 -4.88 -4.75 -10.00
N VAL A 57 -5.21 -3.60 -10.57
CA VAL A 57 -5.00 -2.30 -9.93
C VAL A 57 -6.31 -1.94 -9.26
N ARG A 58 -6.36 -2.06 -7.93
CA ARG A 58 -7.46 -1.48 -7.15
C ARG A 58 -7.17 0.00 -6.98
N GLU A 59 -8.18 0.85 -7.16
CA GLU A 59 -8.11 2.22 -6.64
C GLU A 59 -7.96 2.13 -5.11
N GLN A 60 -7.18 3.06 -4.53
CA GLN A 60 -6.81 3.01 -3.11
C GLN A 60 -8.06 2.88 -2.23
N ALA A 61 -8.26 1.70 -1.63
CA ALA A 61 -9.11 1.57 -0.47
C ALA A 61 -8.36 2.29 0.66
N ALA A 62 -8.82 3.49 0.98
CA ALA A 62 -8.33 4.25 2.11
C ALA A 62 -8.61 3.48 3.42
N GLU A 63 -7.71 3.67 4.37
CA GLU A 63 -7.79 3.35 5.80
C GLU A 63 -7.57 1.89 6.22
N TYR A 64 -6.30 1.57 6.47
CA TYR A 64 -5.93 0.53 7.44
C TYR A 64 -6.12 1.13 8.83
N LYS A 65 -7.28 0.89 9.47
CA LYS A 65 -7.38 1.09 10.91
C LYS A 65 -6.64 -0.05 11.60
N THR A 66 -5.42 0.23 12.07
CA THR A 66 -4.74 -0.64 13.03
C THR A 66 -5.68 -0.81 14.22
N ARG A 67 -6.14 -2.04 14.49
CA ARG A 67 -6.91 -2.34 15.70
C ARG A 67 -6.06 -1.94 16.89
N GLU A 68 -6.53 -1.01 17.71
CA GLU A 68 -5.93 -0.72 19.01
C GLU A 68 -5.91 -2.03 19.83
N LYS A 69 -4.71 -2.48 20.20
CA LYS A 69 -4.58 -3.46 21.28
C LYS A 69 -4.71 -2.68 22.58
N ASN A 70 -5.92 -2.64 23.16
CA ASN A 70 -6.13 -2.41 24.59
C ASN A 70 -7.57 -2.79 25.01
N ASP A 71 -7.90 -4.08 24.86
CA ASP A 71 -9.01 -4.73 25.56
C ASP A 71 -8.43 -5.72 26.60
N ILE A 72 -7.78 -5.21 27.67
CA ILE A 72 -7.61 -5.87 28.98
C ILE A 72 -7.55 -4.78 30.06
#